data_AF-A0A9X5XBJ9-F1
#
_entry.id   AF-A0A9X5XBJ9-F1
#
_cell.length_a   1.000
_cell.length_b   1.000
_cell.length_c   1.000
_cell.angle_alpha   90.00
_cell.angle_beta   90.00
_cell.angle_gamma   90.00
#
_symmetry.space_group_name_H-M   'P 1'
#
loop_
_entity.id
_entity.type
_entity.pdbx_description
1 polymer ?
#
loop_
_entity_poly.entity_id
_entity_poly.type
_entity_poly.pdbx_seq_one_letter_code
_entity_poly.pdbx_strand_id
1 'polypeptide(L)'
;MQSQDVAQRSAASPGPVVDVEQAEAALVEHYPRLVRLAYLVLPPSLGRNRRVLTAHALTQRALPRGRTTATLIPAQATGRDGDPGYALVRLKVVRTALEAGVPLRRAAWPRRSQLPPFLPQVWGLRLFPRSGGADELALDQRLSALSGPARAAYVLRGLEKLRDPDVRKVLAAAGVDDPGAALKEAGGVEARDALLLSPEFDPCSLHARPTDLMRRRQHMKAALAAGVAAAVCGALLA
;
A
#
# COMPACT_ATOMS: atom_id res chain seq x y z
N MET A 1 33.74 -36.75 -36.77
CA MET A 1 33.96 -36.25 -35.40
C MET A 1 33.53 -34.79 -35.33
N GLN A 2 32.72 -34.49 -34.30
CA GLN A 2 32.42 -33.18 -33.68
C GLN A 2 31.66 -32.11 -34.49
N SER A 3 30.34 -32.16 -34.37
CA SER A 3 29.46 -30.98 -34.42
C SER A 3 29.85 -30.01 -33.29
N GLN A 4 30.13 -28.75 -33.63
CA GLN A 4 30.21 -27.67 -32.65
C GLN A 4 28.83 -27.03 -32.52
N ASP A 5 28.09 -27.47 -31.52
CA ASP A 5 26.88 -26.80 -31.03
C ASP A 5 27.30 -25.77 -29.98
N VAL A 6 27.67 -24.57 -30.42
CA VAL A 6 27.99 -23.47 -29.52
C VAL A 6 26.67 -22.87 -29.06
N ALA A 7 26.15 -23.41 -27.95
CA ALA A 7 25.07 -22.83 -27.19
C ALA A 7 25.49 -21.44 -26.69
N GLN A 8 25.10 -20.41 -27.45
CA GLN A 8 25.22 -19.02 -27.08
C GLN A 8 24.35 -18.81 -25.84
N ARG A 9 24.95 -18.93 -24.64
CA ARG A 9 24.32 -18.53 -23.39
C ARG A 9 24.03 -17.04 -23.50
N SER A 10 22.79 -16.69 -23.82
CA SER A 10 22.30 -15.32 -23.77
C SER A 10 22.57 -14.77 -22.37
N ALA A 11 23.63 -13.97 -22.26
CA ALA A 11 23.88 -13.17 -21.09
C ALA A 11 22.64 -12.30 -20.86
N ALA A 12 22.06 -12.39 -19.67
CA ALA A 12 20.90 -11.59 -19.28
C ALA A 12 21.24 -10.11 -19.52
N SER A 13 20.61 -9.50 -20.53
CA SER A 13 20.81 -8.08 -20.80
C SER A 13 20.39 -7.29 -19.56
N PRO A 14 21.18 -6.29 -19.13
CA PRO A 14 20.80 -5.45 -18.00
C PRO A 14 19.43 -4.84 -18.29
N GLY A 15 18.50 -5.00 -17.34
CA GLY A 15 17.14 -4.50 -17.47
C GLY A 15 17.10 -2.97 -17.68
N PRO A 16 15.98 -2.43 -18.21
CA PRO A 16 15.83 -1.00 -18.40
C PRO A 16 16.12 -0.23 -17.10
N VAL A 17 17.00 0.76 -17.19
CA VAL A 17 17.29 1.66 -16.07
C VAL A 17 16.15 2.67 -15.98
N VAL A 18 15.52 2.76 -14.80
CA VAL A 18 14.41 3.70 -14.57
C VAL A 18 14.97 4.91 -13.85
N ASP A 19 14.81 6.08 -14.47
CA ASP A 19 15.15 7.34 -13.81
C ASP A 19 14.07 7.76 -12.80
N VAL A 20 14.45 8.60 -11.85
CA VAL A 20 13.56 9.14 -10.82
C VAL A 20 12.41 9.92 -11.47
N GLU A 21 12.70 10.71 -12.49
CA GLU A 21 11.72 11.51 -13.23
C GLU A 21 10.65 10.64 -13.89
N GLN A 22 11.04 9.51 -14.49
CA GLN A 22 10.10 8.55 -15.08
C GLN A 22 9.23 7.90 -14.01
N ALA A 23 9.81 7.51 -12.87
CA ALA A 23 9.06 6.95 -11.75
C ALA A 23 8.10 7.99 -11.13
N GLU A 24 8.48 9.27 -11.12
CA GLU A 24 7.64 10.37 -10.65
C GLU A 24 6.48 10.64 -11.59
N ALA A 25 6.74 10.75 -12.89
CA ALA A 25 5.69 10.91 -13.89
C ALA A 25 4.65 9.78 -13.79
N ALA A 26 5.12 8.53 -13.72
CA ALA A 26 4.26 7.37 -13.56
C ALA A 26 3.47 7.37 -12.24
N LEU A 27 4.08 7.82 -11.14
CA LEU A 27 3.39 7.92 -9.86
C LEU A 27 2.29 8.98 -9.92
N VAL A 28 2.55 10.15 -10.49
CA VAL A 28 1.57 11.24 -10.61
C VAL A 28 0.41 10.81 -11.52
N GLU A 29 0.73 10.22 -12.68
CA GLU A 29 -0.28 9.75 -13.63
C GLU A 29 -1.19 8.66 -13.04
N HIS A 30 -0.61 7.74 -12.25
CA HIS A 30 -1.32 6.59 -11.72
C HIS A 30 -1.58 6.64 -10.22
N TYR A 31 -1.53 7.83 -9.62
CA TYR A 31 -1.60 8.00 -8.16
C TYR A 31 -2.85 7.32 -7.55
N PRO A 32 -4.08 7.57 -8.02
CA PRO A 32 -5.28 6.95 -7.42
C PRO A 32 -5.24 5.42 -7.51
N ARG A 33 -4.75 4.88 -8.62
CA ARG A 33 -4.63 3.44 -8.85
C ARG A 33 -3.62 2.80 -7.89
N LEU A 34 -2.46 3.44 -7.70
CA LEU A 34 -1.43 2.98 -6.77
C LEU A 34 -1.87 3.05 -5.31
N VAL A 35 -2.57 4.11 -4.90
CA VAL A 35 -3.13 4.21 -3.53
C VAL A 35 -4.20 3.14 -3.32
N ARG A 36 -5.06 2.89 -4.31
CA ARG A 36 -6.06 1.82 -4.25
C ARG A 36 -5.41 0.43 -4.12
N LEU A 37 -4.37 0.15 -4.90
CA LEU A 37 -3.56 -1.05 -4.76
C LEU A 37 -3.03 -1.21 -3.32
N ALA A 38 -2.40 -0.16 -2.77
CA ALA A 38 -1.90 -0.19 -1.40
C ALA A 38 -3.01 -0.45 -0.37
N TYR A 39 -4.14 0.26 -0.47
CA TYR A 39 -5.27 0.15 0.44
C TYR A 39 -5.86 -1.26 0.47
N LEU A 40 -6.01 -1.89 -0.70
CA LEU A 40 -6.56 -3.24 -0.81
C LEU A 40 -5.59 -4.33 -0.35
N VAL A 41 -4.27 -4.09 -0.38
CA VAL A 41 -3.24 -5.02 0.11
C VAL A 41 -3.06 -4.94 1.64
N LEU A 42 -3.22 -3.74 2.21
CA LEU A 42 -3.06 -3.51 3.64
C LEU A 42 -4.10 -4.32 4.47
N PRO A 43 -3.71 -4.82 5.65
CA PRO A 43 -4.61 -5.64 6.45
C PRO A 43 -5.78 -4.81 7.02
N PRO A 44 -6.98 -5.41 7.10
CA PRO A 44 -8.16 -4.74 7.66
C PRO A 44 -8.02 -4.43 9.16
N SER A 45 -7.12 -5.12 9.87
CA SER A 45 -6.83 -4.88 11.30
C SER A 45 -6.31 -3.47 11.60
N LEU A 46 -5.79 -2.74 10.60
CA LEU A 46 -5.43 -1.33 10.76
C LEU A 46 -6.65 -0.43 11.02
N GLY A 47 -7.84 -0.90 10.65
CA GLY A 47 -9.05 -0.08 10.60
C GLY A 47 -9.04 0.85 9.39
N ARG A 48 -10.23 1.14 8.87
CA ARG A 48 -10.44 1.82 7.58
C ARG A 48 -9.69 3.15 7.43
N ASN A 49 -9.82 4.03 8.43
CA ASN A 49 -9.18 5.34 8.42
C ASN A 49 -7.65 5.25 8.37
N ARG A 50 -7.05 4.41 9.23
CA ARG A 50 -5.60 4.24 9.26
C ARG A 50 -5.11 3.57 7.98
N ARG A 51 -5.86 2.60 7.45
CA ARG A 51 -5.56 1.92 6.19
C ARG A 51 -5.47 2.90 5.02
N VAL A 52 -6.41 3.85 4.91
CA VAL A 52 -6.36 4.93 3.90
C VAL A 52 -5.12 5.80 4.04
N LEU A 53 -4.85 6.33 5.24
CA LEU A 53 -3.71 7.23 5.45
C LEU A 53 -2.37 6.51 5.21
N THR A 54 -2.26 5.25 5.64
CA THR A 54 -1.11 4.40 5.35
C THR A 54 -0.95 4.17 3.86
N ALA A 55 -2.04 3.86 3.13
CA ALA A 55 -1.99 3.67 1.68
C ALA A 55 -1.42 4.90 0.95
N HIS A 56 -1.91 6.10 1.26
CA HIS A 56 -1.38 7.34 0.69
C HIS A 56 0.10 7.53 0.98
N ALA A 57 0.50 7.31 2.24
CA ALA A 57 1.88 7.51 2.65
C ALA A 57 2.85 6.49 2.03
N LEU A 58 2.43 5.24 1.89
CA LEU A 58 3.23 4.22 1.21
C LEU A 58 3.42 4.56 -0.26
N THR A 59 2.35 4.98 -0.95
CA THR A 59 2.44 5.42 -2.35
C THR A 59 3.36 6.64 -2.49
N GLN A 60 3.21 7.67 -1.67
CA GLN A 60 4.09 8.86 -1.72
C GLN A 60 5.57 8.53 -1.42
N ARG A 61 5.84 7.51 -0.60
CA ARG A 61 7.20 7.07 -0.26
C ARG A 61 7.78 6.08 -1.28
N ALA A 62 7.02 5.66 -2.29
CA ALA A 62 7.46 4.70 -3.30
C ALA A 62 8.46 5.31 -4.31
N LEU A 63 8.61 6.63 -4.34
CA LEU A 63 9.61 7.29 -5.19
C LEU A 63 11.03 6.78 -4.87
N PRO A 64 11.82 6.40 -5.90
CA PRO A 64 13.24 6.15 -5.72
C PRO A 64 13.94 7.42 -5.24
N ARG A 65 14.93 7.27 -4.36
CA ARG A 65 15.79 8.39 -3.90
C ARG A 65 16.93 8.71 -4.86
N GLY A 66 17.07 7.94 -5.94
CA GLY A 66 18.13 8.05 -6.95
C GLY A 66 17.91 7.03 -8.06
N ARG A 67 18.74 7.08 -9.11
CA ARG A 67 18.65 6.17 -10.25
C ARG A 67 18.71 4.72 -9.79
N THR A 68 17.71 3.93 -10.17
CA THR A 68 17.61 2.52 -9.77
C THR A 68 17.64 1.68 -11.03
N THR A 69 18.59 0.74 -11.12
CA THR A 69 18.47 -0.36 -12.08
C THR A 69 17.26 -1.16 -11.67
N ALA A 70 16.15 -0.93 -12.36
CA ALA A 70 14.96 -1.69 -12.13
C ALA A 70 15.27 -3.08 -12.69
N THR A 71 15.25 -4.11 -11.84
CA THR A 71 15.16 -5.49 -12.30
C THR A 71 13.76 -5.66 -12.87
N LEU A 72 13.50 -4.99 -14.00
CA LEU A 72 12.25 -5.06 -14.69
C LEU A 72 12.24 -6.43 -15.31
N ILE A 73 11.42 -7.24 -14.71
CA ILE A 73 11.07 -8.50 -15.25
C ILE A 73 10.44 -8.17 -16.61
N PRO A 74 10.98 -8.66 -17.74
CA PRO A 74 10.40 -8.38 -19.04
C PRO A 74 9.00 -9.00 -19.02
N ALA A 75 7.99 -8.17 -18.77
CA ALA A 75 6.65 -8.47 -19.17
C ALA A 75 6.63 -8.14 -20.66
N GLN A 76 6.36 -9.12 -21.52
CA GLN A 76 6.01 -8.79 -22.89
C GLN A 76 4.74 -7.95 -22.84
N ALA A 77 4.94 -6.64 -22.97
CA ALA A 77 3.91 -5.65 -22.81
C ALA A 77 3.23 -5.42 -24.15
N THR A 78 2.12 -6.11 -24.37
CA THR A 78 1.07 -5.58 -25.24
C THR A 78 0.13 -4.76 -24.36
N GLY A 79 0.47 -3.48 -24.09
CA GLY A 79 -0.38 -2.54 -23.37
C GLY A 79 0.32 -1.58 -22.41
N ARG A 80 -0.48 -0.71 -21.77
CA ARG A 80 -0.13 0.34 -20.78
C ARG A 80 0.73 -0.16 -19.59
N ASP A 81 0.80 -1.47 -19.37
CA ASP A 81 1.68 -2.18 -18.42
C ASP A 81 3.17 -2.23 -18.80
N GLY A 82 3.52 -1.70 -19.98
CA GLY A 82 4.89 -1.61 -20.46
C GLY A 82 5.73 -0.51 -19.84
N ASP A 83 5.15 0.45 -19.09
CA ASP A 83 5.92 1.55 -18.50
C ASP A 83 6.85 1.05 -17.36
N PRO A 84 8.19 1.12 -17.56
CA PRO A 84 9.19 0.83 -16.54
C PRO A 84 8.98 1.58 -15.22
N GLY A 85 8.56 2.85 -15.29
CA GLY A 85 8.33 3.71 -14.13
C GLY A 85 7.21 3.17 -13.24
N TYR A 86 6.04 2.95 -13.85
CA TYR A 86 4.88 2.39 -13.18
C TYR A 86 5.16 1.01 -12.56
N ALA A 87 5.81 0.11 -13.30
CA ALA A 87 6.14 -1.22 -12.81
C ALA A 87 7.04 -1.19 -11.55
N LEU A 88 8.02 -0.29 -11.52
CA LEU A 88 8.89 -0.08 -10.37
C LEU A 88 8.14 0.48 -9.16
N VAL A 89 7.28 1.49 -9.37
CA VAL A 89 6.48 2.09 -8.30
C VAL A 89 5.47 1.08 -7.74
N ARG A 90 4.78 0.32 -8.61
CA ARG A 90 3.86 -0.77 -8.24
C ARG A 90 4.55 -1.80 -7.34
N LEU A 91 5.74 -2.27 -7.73
CA LEU A 91 6.51 -3.22 -6.93
C LEU A 91 6.82 -2.68 -5.53
N LYS A 92 7.27 -1.42 -5.42
CA LYS A 92 7.58 -0.80 -4.13
C LYS A 92 6.33 -0.62 -3.26
N VAL A 93 5.20 -0.23 -3.85
CA VAL A 93 3.93 -0.13 -3.16
C VAL A 93 3.51 -1.48 -2.59
N VAL A 94 3.54 -2.55 -3.40
CA VAL A 94 3.19 -3.92 -2.95
C VAL A 94 4.11 -4.36 -1.82
N ARG A 95 5.44 -4.23 -2.00
CA ARG A 95 6.43 -4.60 -0.98
C ARG A 95 6.15 -3.88 0.34
N THR A 96 6.03 -2.57 0.31
CA THR A 96 5.86 -1.78 1.54
C THR A 96 4.49 -1.97 2.19
N ALA A 97 3.44 -2.27 1.41
CA ALA A 97 2.12 -2.64 1.95
C ALA A 97 2.15 -3.99 2.65
N LEU A 98 2.85 -4.99 2.09
CA LEU A 98 3.07 -6.28 2.74
C LEU A 98 3.87 -6.11 4.04
N GLU A 99 4.94 -5.33 4.03
CA GLU A 99 5.73 -5.02 5.24
C GLU A 99 4.93 -4.33 6.34
N ALA A 100 4.06 -3.39 5.96
CA ALA A 100 3.19 -2.67 6.89
C ALA A 100 2.17 -3.58 7.57
N GLY A 101 1.86 -4.73 6.96
CA GLY A 101 0.97 -5.75 7.53
C GLY A 101 1.65 -6.77 8.44
N VAL A 102 2.98 -6.78 8.53
CA VAL A 102 3.72 -7.70 9.40
C VAL A 102 3.61 -7.22 10.85
N PRO A 103 3.25 -8.09 11.82
CA PRO A 103 3.18 -7.71 13.22
C PRO A 103 4.55 -7.24 13.74
N LEU A 104 4.54 -6.14 14.48
CA LEU A 104 5.72 -5.60 15.14
C LEU A 104 6.21 -6.60 16.20
N ARG A 105 7.37 -7.22 15.94
CA ARG A 105 8.04 -8.04 16.95
C ARG A 105 8.76 -7.12 17.93
N ARG A 106 8.62 -7.39 19.24
CA ARG A 106 9.19 -6.55 20.32
C ARG A 106 10.70 -6.26 20.19
N ALA A 107 11.45 -7.15 19.53
CA ALA A 107 12.90 -7.04 19.37
C ALA A 107 13.36 -6.44 18.02
N ALA A 108 12.44 -6.17 17.09
CA ALA A 108 12.77 -5.63 15.77
C ALA A 108 12.43 -4.14 15.72
N TRP A 109 13.37 -3.32 15.23
CA TRP A 109 13.08 -1.92 14.92
C TRP A 109 12.00 -1.84 13.84
N PRO A 110 10.96 -1.01 14.02
CA PRO A 110 9.89 -0.88 13.06
C PRO A 110 10.43 -0.36 11.72
N ARG A 111 9.97 -0.95 10.60
CA ARG A 111 10.28 -0.40 9.28
C ARG A 111 9.55 0.92 9.08
N ARG A 112 10.08 1.79 8.22
CA ARG A 112 9.45 3.08 7.88
C ARG A 112 8.03 2.92 7.35
N SER A 113 7.73 1.79 6.70
CA SER A 113 6.39 1.39 6.21
C SER A 113 5.39 1.10 7.33
N GLN A 114 5.86 0.74 8.53
CA GLN A 114 5.04 0.42 9.70
C GLN A 114 4.76 1.65 10.59
N LEU A 115 5.54 2.73 10.41
CA LEU A 115 5.37 3.96 11.18
C LEU A 115 4.18 4.79 10.67
N PRO A 116 3.39 5.40 11.57
CA PRO A 116 2.28 6.26 11.18
C PRO A 116 2.78 7.42 10.31
N PRO A 117 2.00 7.85 9.32
CA PRO A 117 2.46 8.88 8.41
C PRO A 117 2.30 10.28 9.01
N PHE A 118 3.30 11.13 8.78
CA PHE A 118 3.21 12.57 9.03
C PHE A 118 2.51 13.23 7.84
N LEU A 119 1.19 13.12 7.77
CA LEU A 119 0.38 13.86 6.81
C LEU A 119 -0.03 15.20 7.44
N PRO A 120 -0.12 16.30 6.66
CA PRO A 120 -0.57 17.58 7.18
C PRO A 120 -1.95 17.42 7.84
N GLN A 121 -2.04 17.78 9.12
CA GLN A 121 -3.28 17.71 9.88
C GLN A 121 -3.93 19.09 9.90
N VAL A 122 -5.18 19.17 9.42
CA VAL A 122 -5.97 20.40 9.53
C VAL A 122 -6.69 20.37 10.86
N TRP A 123 -6.49 21.41 11.67
CA TRP A 123 -7.11 21.48 12.98
C TRP A 123 -8.64 21.59 12.87
N GLY A 124 -9.36 20.76 13.63
CA GLY A 124 -10.83 20.74 13.63
C GLY A 124 -11.48 19.98 12.47
N LEU A 125 -10.71 19.49 11.49
CA LEU A 125 -11.20 18.68 10.38
C LEU A 125 -10.57 17.28 10.39
N ARG A 126 -11.37 16.29 10.03
CA ARG A 126 -10.94 14.90 9.87
C ARG A 126 -11.46 14.36 8.56
N LEU A 127 -10.59 13.67 7.84
CA LEU A 127 -10.94 12.96 6.61
C LEU A 127 -11.54 11.60 6.97
N PHE A 128 -12.68 11.29 6.36
CA PHE A 128 -13.37 10.02 6.50
C PHE A 128 -13.51 9.36 5.12
N PRO A 129 -13.12 8.08 4.98
CA PRO A 129 -13.41 7.32 3.76
C PRO A 129 -14.92 7.23 3.55
N ARG A 130 -15.34 7.25 2.29
CA ARG A 130 -16.74 7.01 1.92
C ARG A 130 -17.20 5.64 2.45
N SER A 131 -18.36 5.59 3.11
CA SER A 131 -19.02 4.34 3.52
C SER A 131 -19.35 3.49 2.28
N GLY A 132 -18.96 2.21 2.32
CA GLY A 132 -19.25 1.24 1.27
C GLY A 132 -20.62 0.61 1.38
N GLY A 133 -21.13 0.05 0.27
CA GLY A 133 -22.30 -0.80 0.25
C GLY A 133 -22.04 -2.22 0.79
N ALA A 134 -23.07 -3.07 0.79
CA ALA A 134 -22.99 -4.44 1.29
C ALA A 134 -21.97 -5.31 0.52
N ASP A 135 -21.84 -5.09 -0.79
CA ASP A 135 -20.87 -5.80 -1.63
C ASP A 135 -19.42 -5.46 -1.28
N GLU A 136 -19.14 -4.20 -0.90
CA GLU A 136 -17.83 -3.82 -0.37
C GLU A 136 -17.55 -4.53 0.95
N LEU A 137 -18.51 -4.54 1.87
CA LEU A 137 -18.32 -5.22 3.15
C LEU A 137 -18.05 -6.72 2.95
N ALA A 138 -18.78 -7.35 2.01
CA ALA A 138 -18.56 -8.75 1.65
C ALA A 138 -17.19 -8.97 1.01
N LEU A 139 -16.71 -8.06 0.15
CA LEU A 139 -15.37 -8.16 -0.43
C LEU A 139 -14.28 -7.91 0.62
N ASP A 140 -14.40 -6.90 1.47
CA ASP A 140 -13.45 -6.63 2.56
C ASP A 140 -13.39 -7.81 3.54
N GLN A 141 -14.52 -8.44 3.85
CA GLN A 141 -14.57 -9.69 4.65
C GLN A 141 -13.84 -10.85 3.95
N ARG A 142 -14.07 -11.09 2.66
CA ARG A 142 -13.34 -12.13 1.92
C ARG A 142 -11.84 -11.86 1.88
N LEU A 143 -11.45 -10.62 1.59
CA LEU A 143 -10.04 -10.22 1.62
C LEU A 143 -9.46 -10.37 3.02
N SER A 144 -10.22 -10.09 4.09
CA SER A 144 -9.76 -10.24 5.47
C SER A 144 -9.35 -11.67 5.84
N ALA A 145 -9.97 -12.67 5.21
CA ALA A 145 -9.65 -14.09 5.39
C ALA A 145 -8.35 -14.52 4.68
N LEU A 146 -7.89 -13.75 3.69
CA LEU A 146 -6.65 -14.04 2.97
C LEU A 146 -5.41 -13.63 3.77
N SER A 147 -4.32 -14.37 3.57
CA SER A 147 -2.97 -13.95 3.92
C SER A 147 -2.59 -12.64 3.20
N GLY A 148 -1.61 -11.90 3.74
CA GLY A 148 -1.11 -10.68 3.10
C GLY A 148 -0.67 -10.89 1.64
N PRO A 149 0.20 -11.89 1.35
CA PRO A 149 0.60 -12.23 -0.01
C PRO A 149 -0.55 -12.67 -0.91
N ALA A 150 -1.51 -13.45 -0.42
CA ALA A 150 -2.66 -13.87 -1.23
C ALA A 150 -3.58 -12.70 -1.56
N ARG A 151 -3.79 -11.77 -0.62
CA ARG A 151 -4.50 -10.51 -0.88
C ARG A 151 -3.81 -9.69 -1.97
N ALA A 152 -2.48 -9.60 -1.94
CA ALA A 152 -1.71 -8.94 -3.00
C ALA A 152 -1.84 -9.66 -4.35
N ALA A 153 -1.80 -10.99 -4.37
CA ALA A 153 -2.03 -11.76 -5.59
C ALA A 153 -3.43 -11.50 -6.19
N TYR A 154 -4.47 -11.52 -5.35
CA TYR A 154 -5.85 -11.25 -5.76
C TYR A 154 -5.99 -9.86 -6.38
N VAL A 155 -5.44 -8.83 -5.73
CA VAL A 155 -5.52 -7.45 -6.22
C VAL A 155 -4.69 -7.25 -7.49
N LEU A 156 -3.49 -7.84 -7.59
CA LEU A 156 -2.67 -7.73 -8.82
C LEU A 156 -3.35 -8.41 -10.02
N ARG A 157 -4.10 -9.51 -9.82
CA ARG A 157 -4.92 -10.12 -10.86
C ARG A 157 -6.10 -9.23 -11.25
N GLY A 158 -6.88 -8.78 -10.29
CA GLY A 158 -8.15 -8.11 -10.57
C GLY A 158 -8.03 -6.62 -10.90
N LEU A 159 -7.21 -5.88 -10.14
CA LEU A 159 -7.00 -4.44 -10.31
C LEU A 159 -5.91 -4.14 -11.36
N GLU A 160 -4.79 -4.86 -11.30
CA GLU A 160 -3.65 -4.65 -12.21
C GLU A 160 -3.72 -5.51 -13.48
N LYS A 161 -4.69 -6.45 -13.57
CA LYS A 161 -4.90 -7.32 -14.75
C LYS A 161 -3.66 -8.12 -15.13
N LEU A 162 -2.76 -8.37 -14.18
CA LEU A 162 -1.55 -9.14 -14.40
C LEU A 162 -1.89 -10.63 -14.48
N ARG A 163 -1.24 -11.32 -15.43
CA ARG A 163 -1.30 -12.78 -15.53
C ARG A 163 -0.53 -13.42 -14.39
N ASP A 164 -0.91 -14.63 -14.01
CA ASP A 164 -0.29 -15.40 -12.93
C ASP A 164 1.25 -15.46 -12.94
N PRO A 165 1.92 -15.66 -14.09
CA PRO A 165 3.39 -15.62 -14.14
C PRO A 165 3.94 -14.25 -13.70
N ASP A 166 3.31 -13.16 -14.13
CA ASP A 166 3.72 -11.79 -13.86
C ASP A 166 3.39 -11.39 -12.40
N VAL A 167 2.28 -11.89 -11.85
CA VAL A 167 1.98 -11.75 -10.41
C VAL A 167 3.02 -12.49 -9.55
N ARG A 168 3.37 -13.74 -9.91
CA ARG A 168 4.40 -14.53 -9.21
C ARG A 168 5.73 -13.78 -9.14
N LYS A 169 6.12 -13.22 -10.28
CA LYS A 169 7.30 -12.38 -10.49
C LYS A 169 7.29 -11.14 -9.58
N VAL A 170 6.18 -10.40 -9.52
CA VAL A 170 6.03 -9.23 -8.62
C VAL A 170 6.10 -9.63 -7.14
N LEU A 171 5.43 -10.71 -6.73
CA LEU A 171 5.44 -11.17 -5.33
C LEU A 171 6.83 -11.66 -4.90
N ALA A 172 7.52 -12.43 -5.75
CA ALA A 172 8.89 -12.84 -5.51
C ALA A 172 9.81 -11.62 -5.35
N ALA A 173 9.71 -10.66 -6.27
CA ALA A 173 10.44 -9.41 -6.17
C ALA A 173 10.04 -8.58 -4.94
N ALA A 174 8.81 -8.70 -4.44
CA ALA A 174 8.38 -8.05 -3.19
C ALA A 174 8.95 -8.72 -1.93
N GLY A 175 9.62 -9.86 -2.05
CA GLY A 175 10.20 -10.62 -0.93
C GLY A 175 9.24 -11.61 -0.29
N VAL A 176 8.23 -12.09 -1.03
CA VAL A 176 7.34 -13.16 -0.57
C VAL A 176 8.07 -14.51 -0.73
N ASP A 177 8.11 -15.31 0.34
CA ASP A 177 8.82 -16.59 0.38
C ASP A 177 8.21 -17.64 -0.57
N ASP A 178 6.88 -17.80 -0.56
CA ASP A 178 6.15 -18.71 -1.46
C ASP A 178 5.05 -17.97 -2.25
N PRO A 179 5.41 -17.35 -3.39
CA PRO A 179 4.44 -16.73 -4.30
C PRO A 179 3.42 -17.73 -4.89
N GLY A 180 3.77 -19.01 -4.98
CA GLY A 180 2.90 -20.05 -5.53
C GLY A 180 1.74 -20.36 -4.60
N ALA A 181 2.00 -20.53 -3.30
CA ALA A 181 0.96 -20.66 -2.28
C ALA A 181 0.03 -19.45 -2.25
N ALA A 182 0.59 -18.23 -2.33
CA ALA A 182 -0.20 -17.00 -2.38
C ALA A 182 -1.16 -16.96 -3.58
N LEU A 183 -0.71 -17.37 -4.77
CA LEU A 183 -1.55 -17.45 -5.98
C LEU A 183 -2.65 -18.51 -5.87
N LYS A 184 -2.34 -19.65 -5.24
CA LYS A 184 -3.29 -20.74 -5.00
C LYS A 184 -4.38 -20.30 -4.03
N GLU A 185 -3.99 -19.70 -2.90
CA GLU A 185 -4.92 -19.17 -1.90
C GLU A 185 -5.83 -18.09 -2.50
N ALA A 186 -5.25 -17.13 -3.24
CA ALA A 186 -6.01 -16.11 -3.94
C ALA A 186 -6.97 -16.66 -5.00
N GLY A 187 -6.63 -17.79 -5.62
CA GLY A 187 -7.49 -18.49 -6.59
C GLY A 187 -8.72 -19.16 -5.97
N GLY A 188 -8.75 -19.34 -4.65
CA GLY A 188 -9.92 -19.85 -3.93
C GLY A 188 -11.02 -18.81 -3.72
N VAL A 189 -10.77 -17.53 -4.05
CA VAL A 189 -11.74 -16.45 -3.92
C VAL A 189 -12.31 -16.09 -5.29
N GLU A 190 -13.63 -15.99 -5.38
CA GLU A 190 -14.34 -15.54 -6.59
C GLU A 190 -13.78 -14.18 -7.08
N ALA A 191 -13.47 -14.10 -8.38
CA ALA A 191 -12.98 -12.88 -8.99
C ALA A 191 -14.10 -11.84 -9.05
N ARG A 192 -13.90 -10.69 -8.39
CA ARG A 192 -14.84 -9.57 -8.37
C ARG A 192 -14.18 -8.29 -8.84
N ASP A 193 -13.56 -8.35 -10.01
CA ASP A 193 -12.72 -7.30 -10.57
C ASP A 193 -13.44 -5.94 -10.70
N ALA A 194 -14.73 -5.96 -11.04
CA ALA A 194 -15.54 -4.75 -11.13
C ALA A 194 -15.66 -4.03 -9.78
N LEU A 195 -15.78 -4.78 -8.67
CA LEU A 195 -15.83 -4.20 -7.33
C LEU A 195 -14.49 -3.58 -6.93
N LEU A 196 -13.36 -4.15 -7.36
CA LEU A 196 -12.04 -3.55 -7.12
C LEU A 196 -11.90 -2.17 -7.78
N LEU A 197 -12.65 -1.92 -8.86
CA LEU A 197 -12.66 -0.63 -9.55
C LEU A 197 -13.73 0.33 -9.02
N SER A 198 -14.64 -0.13 -8.16
CA SER A 198 -15.75 0.65 -7.64
C SER A 198 -15.27 1.92 -6.92
N PRO A 199 -15.94 3.07 -7.11
CA PRO A 199 -15.62 4.32 -6.40
C PRO A 199 -15.77 4.20 -4.87
N GLU A 200 -16.46 3.18 -4.37
CA GLU A 200 -16.60 2.93 -2.92
C GLU A 200 -15.27 2.50 -2.28
N PHE A 201 -14.44 1.79 -3.04
CA PHE A 201 -13.05 1.45 -2.69
C PHE A 201 -12.03 2.49 -3.15
N ASP A 202 -12.46 3.72 -3.47
CA ASP A 202 -11.53 4.79 -3.80
C ASP A 202 -10.97 5.46 -2.52
N PRO A 203 -9.72 5.18 -2.12
CA PRO A 203 -9.11 5.86 -0.98
C PRO A 203 -8.90 7.36 -1.23
N CYS A 204 -8.93 7.82 -2.50
CA CYS A 204 -8.83 9.23 -2.84
C CYS A 204 -10.16 9.98 -2.67
N SER A 205 -11.29 9.29 -2.58
CA SER A 205 -12.62 9.88 -2.35
C SER A 205 -12.92 10.02 -0.86
N LEU A 206 -12.44 11.11 -0.26
CA LEU A 206 -12.55 11.38 1.19
C LEU A 206 -13.52 12.52 1.51
N HIS A 207 -14.28 12.36 2.59
CA HIS A 207 -15.14 13.42 3.12
C HIS A 207 -14.44 14.12 4.28
N ALA A 208 -14.34 15.45 4.21
CA ALA A 208 -13.95 16.26 5.36
C ALA A 208 -15.16 16.45 6.29
N ARG A 209 -15.03 16.03 7.54
CA ARG A 209 -16.03 16.27 8.59
C ARG A 209 -15.34 16.91 9.80
N PRO A 210 -16.07 17.66 10.64
CA PRO A 210 -15.51 18.17 11.88
C PRO A 210 -15.04 17.01 12.77
N THR A 211 -13.92 17.19 13.45
CA THR A 211 -13.56 16.32 14.58
C THR A 211 -14.62 16.45 15.66
N ASP A 212 -14.84 15.39 16.46
CA ASP A 212 -15.81 15.40 17.57
C ASP A 212 -15.66 16.66 18.45
N LEU A 213 -16.59 17.59 18.25
CA LEU A 213 -16.57 18.92 18.86
C LEU A 213 -16.80 18.85 20.36
N MET A 214 -17.60 17.87 20.82
CA MET A 214 -17.86 17.66 22.24
C MET A 214 -16.62 17.14 22.94
N ARG A 215 -15.94 16.16 22.33
CA ARG A 215 -14.67 15.63 22.85
C ARG A 215 -13.61 16.71 22.95
N ARG A 216 -13.52 17.60 21.95
CA ARG A 216 -12.61 18.76 22.00
C ARG A 216 -12.96 19.71 23.15
N ARG A 217 -14.24 20.03 23.35
CA ARG A 217 -14.68 20.87 24.48
C ARG A 217 -14.34 20.24 25.82
N GLN A 218 -14.51 18.94 25.95
CA GLN A 218 -14.16 18.19 27.17
C GLN A 218 -12.64 18.22 27.42
N HIS A 219 -11.81 18.00 26.41
CA HIS A 219 -10.35 18.08 26.55
C HIS A 219 -9.86 19.48 26.94
N MET A 220 -10.44 20.54 26.37
CA MET A 220 -10.08 21.91 26.79
C MET A 220 -10.47 22.17 28.25
N LYS A 221 -11.66 21.74 28.69
CA LYS A 221 -12.06 21.85 30.10
C LYS A 221 -11.12 21.08 31.02
N ALA A 222 -10.72 19.87 30.63
CA ALA A 222 -9.78 19.04 31.39
C ALA A 222 -8.38 19.69 31.48
N ALA A 223 -7.88 20.26 30.38
CA ALA A 223 -6.59 20.96 30.37
C ALA A 223 -6.62 22.21 31.27
N LEU A 224 -7.72 22.96 31.27
CA LEU A 224 -7.94 24.08 32.18
C LEU A 224 -7.90 23.63 33.65
N ALA A 225 -8.65 22.57 33.99
CA ALA A 225 -8.66 22.03 35.35
C ALA A 225 -7.27 21.54 35.79
N ALA A 226 -6.54 20.84 34.91
CA ALA A 226 -5.18 20.40 35.17
C ALA A 226 -4.21 21.56 35.36
N GLY A 227 -4.35 22.64 34.58
CA GLY A 227 -3.55 23.86 34.72
C GLY A 227 -3.78 24.55 36.07
N VAL A 228 -5.03 24.65 36.51
CA VAL A 228 -5.38 25.19 37.84
C VAL A 228 -4.79 24.31 38.94
N ALA A 229 -4.94 22.99 38.85
CA ALA A 229 -4.37 22.06 39.82
C ALA A 229 -2.84 22.17 39.90
N ALA A 230 -2.15 22.25 38.76
CA ALA A 230 -0.70 22.43 38.71
C ALA A 230 -0.25 23.76 39.34
N ALA A 231 -0.99 24.84 39.11
CA ALA A 231 -0.71 26.14 39.73
C ALA A 231 -0.88 26.10 41.26
N VAL A 232 -1.94 25.45 41.76
CA VAL A 232 -2.16 25.27 43.21
C VAL A 232 -1.05 24.41 43.82
N CYS A 233 -0.71 23.27 43.22
CA CYS A 233 0.38 22.43 43.70
C CYS A 233 1.72 23.17 43.66
N GLY A 234 1.99 23.95 42.61
CA GLY A 234 3.19 24.77 42.50
C GLY A 234 3.27 25.85 43.60
N ALA A 235 2.15 26.49 43.92
CA ALA A 235 2.07 27.47 45.00
C ALA A 235 2.21 26.86 46.40
N LEU A 236 1.80 25.61 46.60
CA LEU A 236 1.97 24.89 47.87
C LEU A 236 3.39 24.33 48.07
N LEU A 237 4.14 24.16 46.98
CA LEU A 237 5.51 23.63 46.99
C LEU A 237 6.59 24.72 46.89
N ALA A 238 6.20 25.99 46.70
CA ALA A 238 7.07 27.17 46.69
C ALA A 238 7.10 27.83 48.06
#